data_AF-A0A2C9AAF0-F1
#
_entry.id   AF-A0A2C9AAF0-F1
#
_cell.length_a   1.000
_cell.length_b   1.000
_cell.length_c   1.000
_cell.angle_alpha   90.00
_cell.angle_beta   90.00
_cell.angle_gamma   90.00
#
_symmetry.space_group_name_H-M   'P 1'
#
loop_
_entity.id
_entity.type
_entity.pdbx_description
1 polymer ?
#
loop_
_entity_poly.entity_id
_entity_poly.type
_entity_poly.pdbx_seq_one_letter_code
_entity_poly.pdbx_strand_id
1 'polypeptide(L)'
;MLDLDTLDSEFSRIVKSADGKTSVAPQLAKAYDDYAKCGVILGADLSAGGDKSLLESAFTVCNPSEGTAANMAARLCAYWQGLPKPGIPSHGGVTVVSVVPTFAAVQPAVLAVITDLVKEQATSKQEVQKPYKKLFGAIETVLKTAICTVTETMPTTPPSPSPFPETLQ
;
A
#
# COMPACT_ATOMS: atom_id res chain seq x y z
N MET A 1 -12.77 1.12 1.48
CA MET A 1 -11.96 0.12 2.20
C MET A 1 -11.82 -1.05 1.26
N LEU A 2 -10.60 -1.52 1.05
CA LEU A 2 -10.27 -2.54 0.06
C LEU A 2 -10.82 -3.91 0.44
N ASP A 3 -11.05 -4.74 -0.57
CA ASP A 3 -11.55 -6.10 -0.37
C ASP A 3 -10.40 -7.08 -0.09
N LEU A 4 -10.09 -7.25 1.19
CA LEU A 4 -9.12 -8.25 1.67
C LEU A 4 -9.54 -9.70 1.33
N ASP A 5 -10.83 -9.99 1.14
CA ASP A 5 -11.27 -11.33 0.72
C ASP A 5 -10.92 -11.57 -0.76
N THR A 6 -11.04 -10.55 -1.62
CA THR A 6 -10.55 -10.61 -3.00
C THR A 6 -9.04 -10.83 -3.04
N LEU A 7 -8.26 -10.07 -2.26
CA LEU A 7 -6.80 -10.23 -2.21
C LEU A 7 -6.38 -11.64 -1.73
N ASP A 8 -7.00 -12.14 -0.66
CA ASP A 8 -6.75 -13.48 -0.12
C ASP A 8 -7.08 -14.58 -1.14
N SER A 9 -8.19 -14.43 -1.87
CA SER A 9 -8.60 -15.35 -2.92
C SER A 9 -7.61 -15.38 -4.08
N GLU A 10 -7.14 -14.21 -4.53
CA GLU A 10 -6.17 -14.10 -5.61
C GLU A 10 -4.80 -14.65 -5.22
N PHE A 11 -4.30 -14.31 -4.03
CA PHE A 11 -3.04 -14.87 -3.52
C PHE A 11 -3.13 -16.39 -3.39
N SER A 12 -4.23 -16.90 -2.83
CA SER A 12 -4.48 -18.34 -2.72
C SER A 12 -4.52 -19.02 -4.09
N ARG A 13 -5.17 -18.40 -5.09
CA ARG A 13 -5.23 -18.90 -6.47
C ARG A 13 -3.83 -18.98 -7.09
N ILE A 14 -3.04 -17.90 -6.97
CA ILE A 14 -1.67 -17.82 -7.51
C ILE A 14 -0.80 -18.92 -6.90
N VAL A 15 -0.81 -19.05 -5.57
CA VAL A 15 0.02 -20.03 -4.85
C VAL A 15 -0.41 -21.45 -5.17
N LYS A 16 -1.71 -21.74 -5.24
CA LYS A 16 -2.23 -23.06 -5.66
C LYS A 16 -1.84 -23.42 -7.10
N SER A 17 -1.68 -22.42 -7.96
CA SER A 17 -1.26 -22.62 -9.35
C SER A 17 0.26 -22.75 -9.54
N ALA A 18 1.05 -22.57 -8.48
CA ALA A 18 2.50 -22.64 -8.55
C ALA A 18 2.97 -24.07 -8.89
N ASP A 19 3.83 -24.19 -9.90
CA ASP A 19 4.45 -25.45 -10.32
C ASP A 19 5.69 -25.83 -9.49
N GLY A 20 6.09 -24.96 -8.56
CA GLY A 20 7.28 -25.11 -7.73
C GLY A 20 8.62 -24.85 -8.45
N LYS A 21 8.60 -24.50 -9.74
CA LYS A 21 9.79 -24.23 -10.56
C LYS A 21 9.88 -22.76 -10.99
N THR A 22 8.73 -22.15 -11.23
CA THR A 22 8.62 -20.76 -11.65
C THR A 22 8.31 -19.88 -10.44
N SER A 23 9.02 -18.76 -10.31
CA SER A 23 8.69 -17.78 -9.26
C SER A 23 7.30 -17.20 -9.50
N VAL A 24 6.47 -17.23 -8.46
CA VAL A 24 5.14 -16.58 -8.47
C VAL A 24 5.19 -15.14 -7.94
N ALA A 25 6.38 -14.64 -7.58
CA ALA A 25 6.54 -13.30 -7.02
C ALA A 25 6.00 -12.17 -7.93
N PRO A 26 6.18 -12.22 -9.27
CA PRO A 26 5.60 -11.21 -10.17
C PRO A 26 4.06 -11.12 -10.12
N GLN A 27 3.39 -12.26 -9.98
CA GLN A 27 1.94 -12.37 -9.86
C GLN A 27 1.46 -11.88 -8.50
N LEU A 28 2.13 -12.28 -7.42
CA LEU A 28 1.82 -11.81 -6.06
C LEU A 28 2.03 -10.29 -5.94
N ALA A 29 3.12 -9.77 -6.51
CA ALA A 29 3.41 -8.34 -6.55
C ALA A 29 2.34 -7.57 -7.31
N LYS A 30 1.87 -8.11 -8.43
CA LYS A 30 0.78 -7.47 -9.19
C LYS A 30 -0.51 -7.44 -8.37
N ALA A 31 -0.92 -8.55 -7.77
CA ALA A 31 -2.14 -8.60 -6.97
C ALA A 31 -2.08 -7.65 -5.77
N TYR A 32 -0.92 -7.51 -5.11
CA TYR A 32 -0.74 -6.54 -4.02
C TYR A 32 -0.72 -5.09 -4.52
N ASP A 33 -0.10 -4.82 -5.68
CA ASP A 33 -0.08 -3.48 -6.28
C ASP A 33 -1.49 -3.02 -6.70
N ASP A 34 -2.25 -3.88 -7.36
CA ASP A 34 -3.65 -3.62 -7.73
C ASP A 34 -4.48 -3.33 -6.48
N TYR A 35 -4.26 -4.11 -5.41
CA TYR A 35 -4.90 -3.89 -4.11
C TYR A 35 -4.54 -2.51 -3.54
N ALA A 36 -3.24 -2.21 -3.40
CA ALA A 36 -2.77 -0.97 -2.78
C ALA A 36 -3.25 0.28 -3.53
N LYS A 37 -3.28 0.23 -4.87
CA LYS A 37 -3.76 1.32 -5.74
C LYS A 37 -5.25 1.62 -5.62
N CYS A 38 -6.04 0.65 -5.16
CA CYS A 38 -7.46 0.87 -4.89
C CYS A 38 -7.69 1.55 -3.51
N GLY A 39 -6.64 1.81 -2.73
CA GLY A 39 -6.70 2.51 -1.45
C GLY A 39 -7.07 3.99 -1.59
N VAL A 40 -7.34 4.66 -0.46
CA VAL A 40 -7.68 6.08 -0.43
C VAL A 40 -6.84 6.80 0.61
N ILE A 41 -6.13 7.83 0.19
CA ILE A 41 -5.50 8.85 1.04
C ILE A 41 -5.93 10.20 0.46
N LEU A 42 -6.66 11.00 1.25
CA LEU A 42 -7.13 12.32 0.79
C LEU A 42 -5.95 13.19 0.37
N GLY A 43 -6.07 13.87 -0.77
CA GLY A 43 -4.98 14.67 -1.33
C GLY A 43 -3.89 13.87 -2.07
N ALA A 44 -3.94 12.54 -2.07
CA ALA A 44 -2.95 11.72 -2.74
C ALA A 44 -3.55 10.90 -3.88
N ASP A 45 -2.79 10.77 -4.97
CA ASP A 45 -3.02 9.81 -6.02
C ASP A 45 -2.15 8.57 -5.77
N LEU A 46 -2.79 7.43 -5.53
CA LEU A 46 -2.09 6.15 -5.34
C LEU A 46 -1.88 5.41 -6.66
N SER A 47 -2.63 5.74 -7.71
CA SER A 47 -2.53 5.08 -9.02
C SER A 47 -1.26 5.46 -9.78
N ALA A 48 -0.74 6.66 -9.53
CA ALA A 48 0.44 7.22 -10.18
C ALA A 48 1.79 6.81 -9.54
N GLY A 49 1.78 6.05 -8.44
CA GLY A 49 2.99 5.69 -7.71
C GLY A 49 3.21 4.19 -7.53
N GLY A 50 4.20 3.88 -6.68
CA GLY A 50 4.56 2.52 -6.30
C GLY A 50 5.63 1.91 -7.23
N ASP A 51 6.73 1.45 -6.64
CA ASP A 51 7.73 0.67 -7.37
C ASP A 51 7.43 -0.83 -7.19
N LYS A 52 6.80 -1.43 -8.21
CA LYS A 52 6.42 -2.85 -8.20
C LYS A 52 7.61 -3.78 -8.00
N SER A 53 8.82 -3.39 -8.40
CA SER A 53 10.01 -4.22 -8.22
C SER A 53 10.33 -4.45 -6.74
N LEU A 54 9.94 -3.53 -5.85
CA LEU A 54 10.04 -3.70 -4.41
C LEU A 54 9.13 -4.82 -3.90
N LEU A 55 7.90 -4.93 -4.44
CA LEU A 55 6.96 -5.99 -4.09
C LEU A 55 7.42 -7.34 -4.63
N GLU A 56 7.90 -7.40 -5.87
CA GLU A 56 8.47 -8.62 -6.46
C GLU A 56 9.63 -9.12 -5.61
N SER A 57 10.53 -8.22 -5.21
CA SER A 57 11.63 -8.53 -4.30
C SER A 57 11.15 -8.96 -2.91
N ALA A 58 10.06 -8.37 -2.40
CA ALA A 58 9.48 -8.74 -1.10
C ALA A 58 8.90 -10.15 -1.08
N PHE A 59 8.28 -10.57 -2.19
CA PHE A 59 7.64 -11.88 -2.32
C PHE A 59 8.56 -12.96 -2.90
N THR A 60 9.79 -12.60 -3.25
CA THR A 60 10.78 -13.56 -3.71
C THR A 60 11.46 -14.23 -2.53
N VAL A 61 11.34 -15.55 -2.45
CA VAL A 61 12.04 -16.37 -1.46
C VAL A 61 13.35 -16.86 -2.09
N CYS A 62 14.31 -15.95 -2.32
CA CYS A 62 15.60 -16.34 -2.89
C CYS A 62 16.47 -17.12 -1.89
N ASN A 63 16.38 -16.80 -0.59
CA ASN A 63 17.19 -17.43 0.43
C ASN A 63 16.57 -17.28 1.84
N PRO A 64 16.14 -18.37 2.50
CA PRO A 64 15.60 -18.33 3.87
C PRO A 64 16.59 -17.82 4.92
N SER A 65 17.90 -17.89 4.66
CA SER A 65 18.94 -17.47 5.60
C SER A 65 19.17 -15.94 5.64
N GLU A 66 18.56 -15.18 4.73
CA GLU A 66 18.76 -13.73 4.59
C GLU A 66 17.80 -12.86 5.41
N GLY A 67 17.12 -13.42 6.41
CA GLY A 67 16.17 -12.64 7.22
C GLY A 67 14.95 -12.20 6.39
N THR A 68 14.32 -13.14 5.70
CA THR A 68 13.21 -12.93 4.76
C THR A 68 12.08 -12.06 5.32
N ALA A 69 11.71 -12.22 6.59
CA ALA A 69 10.68 -11.39 7.22
C ALA A 69 11.08 -9.90 7.32
N ALA A 70 12.35 -9.61 7.65
CA ALA A 70 12.87 -8.26 7.71
C ALA A 70 12.95 -7.62 6.33
N ASN A 71 13.37 -8.38 5.33
CA ASN A 71 13.40 -7.94 3.93
C ASN A 71 11.98 -7.65 3.42
N MET A 72 11.03 -8.55 3.67
CA MET A 72 9.63 -8.34 3.30
C MET A 72 9.06 -7.08 3.97
N ALA A 73 9.26 -6.91 5.28
CA ALA A 73 8.80 -5.72 5.99
C ALA A 73 9.40 -4.42 5.42
N ALA A 74 10.71 -4.40 5.19
CA ALA A 74 11.42 -3.24 4.64
C ALA A 74 10.91 -2.89 3.24
N ARG A 75 10.75 -3.89 2.36
CA ARG A 75 10.31 -3.68 0.98
C ARG A 75 8.84 -3.27 0.88
N LEU A 76 7.95 -3.86 1.70
CA LEU A 76 6.55 -3.43 1.78
C LEU A 76 6.44 -1.98 2.28
N CYS A 77 7.18 -1.62 3.33
CA CYS A 77 7.17 -0.24 3.84
C CYS A 77 7.76 0.74 2.84
N ALA A 78 8.85 0.37 2.15
CA ALA A 78 9.43 1.19 1.08
C ALA A 78 8.48 1.36 -0.11
N TYR A 79 7.74 0.31 -0.49
CA TYR A 79 6.70 0.40 -1.51
C TYR A 79 5.62 1.41 -1.11
N TRP A 80 5.05 1.27 0.10
CA TRP A 80 4.06 2.21 0.62
C TRP A 80 4.61 3.63 0.81
N GLN A 81 5.89 3.77 1.15
CA GLN A 81 6.57 5.07 1.24
C GLN A 81 6.62 5.79 -0.12
N GLY A 82 6.79 5.03 -1.20
CA GLY A 82 6.86 5.56 -2.57
C GLY A 82 5.53 5.61 -3.32
N LEU A 83 4.47 5.00 -2.77
CA LEU A 83 3.18 4.85 -3.44
C LEU A 83 2.38 6.17 -3.52
N PRO A 84 2.11 6.91 -2.42
CA PRO A 84 1.35 8.14 -2.49
C PRO A 84 2.09 9.21 -3.30
N LYS A 85 1.42 9.78 -4.30
CA LYS A 85 1.85 10.96 -5.06
C LYS A 85 0.89 12.12 -4.85
N PRO A 86 1.32 13.38 -5.07
CA PRO A 86 0.39 14.51 -5.12
C PRO A 86 -0.80 14.21 -6.05
N GLY A 87 -2.01 14.34 -5.52
CA GLY A 87 -3.25 14.05 -6.22
C GLY A 87 -4.20 15.24 -6.25
N ILE A 88 -5.50 14.95 -6.28
CA ILE A 88 -6.56 15.96 -6.26
C ILE A 88 -6.70 16.48 -4.82
N PRO A 89 -6.70 17.81 -4.61
CA PRO A 89 -6.87 18.41 -3.30
C PRO A 89 -8.23 18.14 -2.69
N SER A 90 -8.33 18.28 -1.37
CA SER A 90 -9.58 18.00 -0.65
C SER A 90 -10.65 19.10 -0.81
N HIS A 91 -10.27 20.27 -1.33
CA HIS A 91 -11.14 21.43 -1.51
C HIS A 91 -10.76 22.23 -2.76
N GLY A 92 -11.69 23.06 -3.25
CA GLY A 92 -11.54 23.80 -4.50
C GLY A 92 -10.57 24.97 -4.38
N GLY A 93 -9.91 25.31 -5.50
CA GLY A 93 -9.04 26.48 -5.59
C GLY A 93 -7.72 26.31 -4.86
N VAL A 94 -7.21 25.08 -4.69
CA VAL A 94 -5.84 24.80 -4.21
C VAL A 94 -5.22 23.70 -5.06
N THR A 95 -3.93 23.44 -4.89
CA THR A 95 -3.22 22.31 -5.54
C THR A 95 -2.40 21.57 -4.50
N VAL A 96 -2.37 20.24 -4.55
CA VAL A 96 -1.46 19.44 -3.72
C VAL A 96 -0.06 19.51 -4.32
N VAL A 97 0.91 19.99 -3.53
CA VAL A 97 2.31 20.13 -3.96
C VAL A 97 3.20 19.01 -3.43
N SER A 98 2.84 18.38 -2.31
CA SER A 98 3.59 17.25 -1.78
C SER A 98 2.71 16.32 -0.95
N VAL A 99 3.07 15.04 -0.96
CA VAL A 99 2.53 14.02 -0.07
C VAL A 99 3.72 13.27 0.51
N VAL A 100 3.87 13.34 1.84
CA VAL A 100 4.99 12.76 2.57
C VAL A 100 4.46 11.75 3.58
N PRO A 101 4.45 10.45 3.24
CA PRO A 101 4.08 9.41 4.17
C PRO A 101 5.22 9.09 5.16
N THR A 102 4.89 8.35 6.22
CA THR A 102 5.85 7.89 7.24
C THR A 102 5.88 6.37 7.37
N PHE A 103 5.60 5.64 6.29
CA PHE A 103 5.55 4.18 6.29
C PHE A 103 6.89 3.53 6.68
N ALA A 104 8.03 4.18 6.40
CA ALA A 104 9.32 3.71 6.88
C ALA A 104 9.40 3.61 8.43
N ALA A 105 8.70 4.48 9.16
CA ALA A 105 8.71 4.49 10.63
C ALA A 105 7.95 3.31 11.25
N VAL A 106 6.98 2.72 10.53
CA VAL A 106 6.19 1.57 11.01
C VAL A 106 6.81 0.22 10.64
N GLN A 107 7.94 0.21 9.93
CA GLN A 107 8.63 -1.02 9.52
C GLN A 107 8.91 -2.00 10.67
N PRO A 108 9.35 -1.58 11.87
CA PRO A 108 9.56 -2.52 12.98
C PRO A 108 8.27 -3.23 13.42
N ALA A 109 7.13 -2.53 13.38
CA ALA A 109 5.83 -3.12 13.71
C ALA A 109 5.34 -4.08 12.62
N VAL A 110 5.57 -3.77 11.34
CA VAL A 110 5.29 -4.70 10.23
C VAL A 110 6.13 -5.97 10.35
N LEU A 111 7.41 -5.84 10.69
CA LEU A 111 8.30 -6.99 10.95
C LEU A 111 7.78 -7.85 12.10
N ALA A 112 7.34 -7.25 13.19
CA ALA A 112 6.77 -7.97 14.32
C ALA A 112 5.54 -8.81 13.88
N VAL A 113 4.60 -8.20 13.15
CA VAL A 113 3.42 -8.89 12.61
C VAL A 113 3.79 -10.10 11.75
N ILE A 114 4.72 -9.93 10.80
CA ILE A 114 5.16 -11.03 9.91
C ILE A 114 5.78 -12.15 10.76
N THR A 115 6.66 -11.79 11.69
CA THR A 115 7.38 -12.75 12.52
C THR A 115 6.44 -13.53 13.44
N ASP A 116 5.47 -12.85 14.06
CA ASP A 116 4.53 -13.46 15.00
C ASP A 116 3.59 -14.43 14.29
N LEU A 117 3.11 -14.10 13.09
CA LEU A 117 2.28 -15.00 12.30
C LEU A 117 3.05 -16.23 11.80
N VAL A 118 4.31 -16.07 11.40
CA VAL A 118 5.17 -17.20 11.04
C VAL A 118 5.41 -18.11 12.26
N LYS A 119 5.66 -17.53 13.44
CA LYS A 119 5.82 -18.28 14.69
C LYS A 119 4.54 -18.98 15.11
N GLU A 120 3.39 -18.34 15.00
CA GLU A 120 2.08 -18.92 15.31
C GLU A 120 1.81 -20.14 14.44
N GLN A 121 2.11 -20.04 13.13
CA GLN A 121 1.99 -21.15 12.19
C GLN A 121 2.95 -22.31 12.55
N ALA A 122 4.19 -22.01 12.92
CA ALA A 122 5.17 -23.01 13.31
C ALA A 122 4.81 -23.73 14.63
N THR A 123 4.20 -23.01 15.58
CA THR A 123 3.93 -23.50 16.94
C THR A 123 2.62 -24.28 17.04
N SER A 124 1.59 -23.83 16.32
CA SER A 124 0.22 -24.35 16.50
C SER A 124 -0.01 -25.71 15.85
N LYS A 125 0.84 -26.13 14.89
CA LYS A 125 0.67 -27.34 14.02
C LYS A 125 -0.70 -27.47 13.33
N GLN A 126 -1.59 -26.49 13.50
CA GLN A 126 -2.87 -26.36 12.83
C GLN A 126 -2.71 -25.46 11.63
N GLU A 127 -3.38 -25.81 10.54
CA GLU A 127 -3.46 -25.00 9.34
C GLU A 127 -4.12 -23.66 9.67
N VAL A 128 -3.41 -22.56 9.45
CA VAL A 128 -3.95 -21.21 9.65
C VAL A 128 -5.01 -20.99 8.57
N GLN A 129 -6.28 -20.84 8.97
CA GLN A 129 -7.35 -20.52 8.02
C GLN A 129 -7.15 -19.11 7.45
N LYS A 130 -7.21 -18.99 6.12
CA LYS A 130 -7.02 -17.72 5.36
C LYS A 130 -5.73 -16.98 5.78
N PRO A 131 -4.56 -17.62 5.61
CA PRO A 131 -3.29 -17.09 6.14
C PRO A 131 -2.92 -15.74 5.53
N TYR A 132 -3.22 -15.51 4.24
CA TYR A 132 -2.93 -14.24 3.56
C TYR A 132 -3.85 -13.13 4.06
N LYS A 133 -5.16 -13.38 4.21
CA LYS A 133 -6.09 -12.42 4.81
C LYS A 133 -5.63 -12.00 6.21
N LYS A 134 -5.26 -12.95 7.07
CA LYS A 134 -4.80 -12.67 8.43
C LYS A 134 -3.52 -11.84 8.42
N LEU A 135 -2.55 -12.21 7.59
CA LEU A 135 -1.28 -11.49 7.42
C LEU A 135 -1.50 -10.06 6.95
N PHE A 136 -2.16 -9.88 5.81
CA PHE A 136 -2.31 -8.55 5.23
C PHE A 136 -3.28 -7.67 6.00
N GLY A 137 -4.29 -8.22 6.68
CA GLY A 137 -5.15 -7.46 7.59
C GLY A 137 -4.38 -6.92 8.80
N ALA A 138 -3.46 -7.71 9.37
CA ALA A 138 -2.60 -7.27 10.46
C ALA A 138 -1.58 -6.22 9.99
N ILE A 139 -0.97 -6.42 8.83
CA ILE A 139 -0.06 -5.42 8.22
C ILE A 139 -0.82 -4.13 7.92
N GLU A 140 -2.02 -4.19 7.33
CA GLU A 140 -2.84 -3.01 7.03
C GLU A 140 -3.19 -2.23 8.31
N THR A 141 -3.47 -2.94 9.41
CA THR A 141 -3.73 -2.31 10.71
C THR A 141 -2.54 -1.47 11.17
N VAL A 142 -1.32 -1.99 10.98
CA VAL A 142 -0.07 -1.24 11.26
C VAL A 142 0.12 -0.09 10.28
N LEU A 143 -0.07 -0.32 8.98
CA LEU A 143 0.11 0.72 7.96
C LEU A 143 -0.85 1.91 8.19
N LYS A 144 -2.06 1.67 8.69
CA LYS A 144 -3.03 2.71 9.07
C LYS A 144 -2.54 3.62 10.21
N THR A 145 -1.53 3.22 10.98
CA THR A 145 -0.93 4.09 12.01
C THR A 145 0.12 5.03 11.43
N ALA A 146 0.55 4.83 10.17
CA ALA A 146 1.45 5.75 9.50
C ALA A 146 0.73 7.08 9.19
N ILE A 147 1.45 8.18 9.38
CA ILE A 147 0.98 9.52 9.07
C ILE A 147 1.33 9.85 7.62
N CYS A 148 0.39 10.44 6.90
CA CYS A 148 0.61 11.04 5.58
C CYS A 148 0.40 12.54 5.67
N THR A 149 1.48 13.30 5.52
CA THR A 149 1.41 14.77 5.48
C THR A 149 1.17 15.21 4.05
N VAL A 150 0.06 15.91 3.82
CA VAL A 150 -0.28 16.50 2.53
C VAL A 150 -0.08 18.00 2.62
N THR A 151 0.69 18.55 1.69
CA THR A 151 0.88 20.01 1.57
C THR A 151 0.10 20.51 0.38
N GLU A 152 -0.78 21.48 0.63
CA GLU A 152 -1.56 22.18 -0.39
C GLU A 152 -1.13 23.64 -0.46
N THR A 153 -1.20 24.22 -1.66
CA THR A 153 -0.92 25.65 -1.88
C THR A 153 -2.15 26.37 -2.40
N MET A 154 -2.47 27.50 -1.78
CA MET A 154 -3.45 28.45 -2.29
C MET A 154 -2.88 29.21 -3.50
N PRO A 155 -3.68 29.50 -4.53
CA PRO A 155 -3.37 30.48 -5.54
C PRO A 155 -3.06 31.81 -4.87
N THR A 156 -1.97 32.45 -5.27
CA THR A 156 -1.58 33.77 -4.77
C THR A 156 -2.42 34.91 -5.36
N THR A 157 -3.27 34.60 -6.34
CA THR A 157 -4.19 35.55 -6.99
C THR A 157 -5.63 35.10 -6.77
N PRO A 158 -6.52 35.94 -6.19
CA PRO A 158 -7.94 35.65 -6.13
C PRO A 158 -8.50 35.44 -7.55
N PRO A 159 -9.45 34.52 -7.76
CA PRO A 159 -10.18 34.46 -9.03
C PRO A 159 -10.85 35.81 -9.27
N SER A 160 -10.66 36.36 -10.46
CA SER A 160 -11.31 37.62 -10.84
C SER A 160 -12.83 37.46 -10.69
N PRO A 161 -13.54 38.39 -10.04
CA PRO A 161 -14.99 38.33 -10.01
C PRO A 161 -15.50 38.29 -11.45
N SER A 162 -16.34 37.31 -11.78
CA SER A 162 -17.04 37.32 -13.05
C SER A 162 -17.89 38.60 -13.08
N PRO A 163 -17.84 39.40 -14.16
CA PRO A 163 -18.72 40.54 -14.29
C PRO A 163 -20.16 40.03 -14.15
N PHE A 164 -20.93 40.71 -13.29
CA PHE A 164 -22.36 40.47 -13.19
C PHE A 164 -22.96 40.67 -14.58
N PRO A 165 -23.91 39.82 -15.04
CA PRO A 165 -24.63 40.11 -16.26
C PRO A 165 -25.46 41.38 -16.03
N GLU A 166 -24.92 42.55 -16.37
CA GLU A 166 -25.68 43.77 -16.54
C GLU A 166 -26.52 43.65 -17.82
N THR A 167 -27.63 42.92 -17.72
CA THR A 167 -28.78 43.15 -18.60
C THR A 167 -30.03 43.21 -17.76
N LEU A 168 -30.21 44.35 -17.08
CA LEU A 168 -31.54 44.84 -16.76
C LEU A 168 -31.84 46.00 -17.72
N GLN A 169 -32.67 45.65 -18.71
CA GLN A 169 -33.42 46.50 -19.66
C GLN A 169 -32.66 47.06 -20.86
#